data_AF-A0A2E2MAU7-F1
#
_entry.id   AF-A0A2E2MAU7-F1
#
_cell.length_a   1.000
_cell.length_b   1.000
_cell.length_c   1.000
_cell.angle_alpha   90.00
_cell.angle_beta   90.00
_cell.angle_gamma   90.00
#
_symmetry.space_group_name_H-M   'P 1'
#
loop_
_entity.id
_entity.type
_entity.pdbx_description
1 polymer ?
#
loop_
_entity_poly.entity_id
_entity_poly.type
_entity_poly.pdbx_seq_one_letter_code
_entity_poly.pdbx_strand_id
1 'polypeptide(L)'
;MLESLRGLGYAPPTALADLVDNSITANARDVAVHLEWAGSNSWVRIVDDGNGMDDAALEAGMRLGARDPRAERATPDLGRFGLGLKTASFSQARRLTVASRKDGGPVVCLRWDLDLIGQEPGAEWPLFEGPAPGSEHLLAPLDQMAHGTVVLWEKLDRIVTDGFAATDMIELADRVEAHLAMTFHRLIDGQLPKLCLSLNGRGLKPWDPYLIGHPGKALESPEYRILHTTGVTVQCHVLPHRDMLKTAEQEAAAGPGGWTQQEGFYVYRNKRLLLAGGWLGLGDGGKLWPRDEAHRLARIRLDIPNSADADWKINVLKSTASPPVRLRSQLHRLATETRDTARRVFAHRGHVTPASGTRPNAVAEAWQVRRSAQGTSYRIARDHDLVASILDRAGPLKSDILALLRLIEETVPVQRIWLDTAEDKETPRTGFTGAAENEVMETLSSMFEALVKFRGLSPTEARERLGRTPPFDRHLDLIAALEAKDTQ
;
A
#
# COMPACT_ATOMS: atom_id res chain seq x y z
N MET A 1 6.46 0.70 36.29
CA MET A 1 5.75 -0.22 35.38
C MET A 1 4.86 0.51 34.38
N LEU A 2 3.91 1.37 34.80
CA LEU A 2 3.08 2.14 33.85
C LEU A 2 3.88 3.08 32.96
N GLU A 3 4.83 3.87 33.48
CA GLU A 3 5.74 4.67 32.65
C GLU A 3 6.53 3.81 31.63
N SER A 4 6.84 2.56 31.97
CA SER A 4 7.48 1.60 31.04
C SER A 4 6.52 1.09 29.96
N LEU A 5 5.21 0.95 30.26
CA LEU A 5 4.18 0.58 29.29
C LEU A 5 3.92 1.69 28.25
N ARG A 6 4.26 2.94 28.56
CA ARG A 6 4.16 4.07 27.63
C ARG A 6 5.19 4.03 26.51
N GLY A 7 6.31 3.33 26.74
CA GLY A 7 7.43 3.20 25.79
C GLY A 7 7.21 2.19 24.66
N LEU A 8 6.00 1.65 24.48
CA LEU A 8 5.72 0.58 23.50
C LEU A 8 5.76 1.05 22.03
N GLY A 9 6.00 2.33 21.76
CA GLY A 9 6.26 2.82 20.40
C GLY A 9 5.02 2.98 19.50
N TYR A 10 3.84 3.17 20.09
CA TYR A 10 2.64 3.51 19.32
C TYR A 10 2.76 4.91 18.74
N ALA A 11 2.58 5.03 17.42
CA ALA A 11 2.24 6.31 16.81
C ALA A 11 0.75 6.63 17.07
N PRO A 12 0.35 7.92 17.16
CA PRO A 12 -1.04 8.28 17.43
C PRO A 12 -2.08 7.62 16.50
N PRO A 13 -1.86 7.52 15.18
CA PRO A 13 -2.81 6.85 14.29
C PRO A 13 -3.04 5.37 14.64
N THR A 14 -1.98 4.65 15.01
CA THR A 14 -2.06 3.23 15.40
C THR A 14 -2.74 3.08 16.77
N ALA A 15 -2.47 3.99 17.71
CA ALA A 15 -3.13 3.98 19.01
C ALA A 15 -4.65 4.21 18.88
N LEU A 16 -5.07 5.14 18.02
CA LEU A 16 -6.48 5.39 17.74
C LEU A 16 -7.14 4.22 17.00
N ALA A 17 -6.45 3.61 16.03
CA ALA A 17 -6.95 2.40 15.35
C ALA A 17 -7.19 1.24 16.33
N ASP A 18 -6.37 1.10 17.37
CA ASP A 18 -6.57 0.10 18.42
C ASP A 18 -7.80 0.39 19.30
N LEU A 19 -8.15 1.66 19.51
CA LEU A 19 -9.38 2.02 20.20
C LEU A 19 -10.61 1.75 19.33
N VAL A 20 -10.55 2.05 18.04
CA VAL A 20 -11.61 1.71 17.08
C VAL A 20 -11.82 0.18 16.99
N ASP A 21 -10.75 -0.63 17.07
CA ASP A 21 -10.85 -2.08 17.13
C ASP A 21 -11.65 -2.55 18.38
N ASN A 22 -11.53 -1.86 19.51
CA ASN A 22 -12.33 -2.16 20.71
C ASN A 22 -13.81 -1.82 20.49
N SER A 23 -14.12 -0.69 19.87
CA SER A 23 -15.49 -0.31 19.51
C SER A 23 -16.14 -1.35 18.58
N ILE A 24 -15.42 -1.81 17.54
CA ILE A 24 -15.90 -2.88 16.66
C ILE A 24 -16.12 -4.18 17.44
N THR A 25 -15.23 -4.52 18.37
CA THR A 25 -15.38 -5.71 19.23
C THR A 25 -16.61 -5.58 20.15
N ALA A 26 -16.98 -4.37 20.54
CA ALA A 26 -18.20 -4.06 21.27
C ALA A 26 -19.47 -4.01 20.38
N ASN A 27 -19.35 -4.38 19.10
CA ASN A 27 -20.41 -4.35 18.08
C ASN A 27 -20.90 -2.95 17.70
N ALA A 28 -20.05 -1.93 17.85
CA ALA A 28 -20.35 -0.58 17.37
C ALA A 28 -20.51 -0.56 15.84
N ARG A 29 -21.51 0.19 15.37
CA ARG A 29 -21.73 0.52 13.97
C ARG A 29 -21.31 1.95 13.66
N ASP A 30 -21.34 2.83 14.63
CA ASP A 30 -20.98 4.24 14.53
C ASP A 30 -19.86 4.56 15.52
N VAL A 31 -18.73 5.03 14.99
CA VAL A 31 -17.57 5.43 15.78
C VAL A 31 -17.13 6.83 15.35
N ALA A 32 -17.02 7.74 16.30
CA ALA A 32 -16.60 9.12 16.09
C ALA A 32 -15.31 9.40 16.86
N VAL A 33 -14.26 9.79 16.14
CA VAL A 33 -12.99 10.24 16.70
C VAL A 33 -12.95 11.77 16.61
N HIS A 34 -12.62 12.44 17.71
CA HIS A 34 -12.50 13.90 17.78
C HIS A 34 -11.17 14.30 18.39
N LEU A 35 -10.38 15.07 17.68
CA LEU A 35 -9.13 15.69 18.14
C LEU A 35 -9.39 17.18 18.29
N GLU A 36 -9.21 17.69 19.51
CA GLU A 36 -9.42 19.10 19.82
C GLU A 36 -8.08 19.79 20.13
N TRP A 37 -7.84 20.92 19.49
CA TRP A 37 -6.71 21.80 19.82
C TRP A 37 -7.13 22.85 20.84
N ALA A 38 -6.58 22.76 22.05
CA ALA A 38 -6.79 23.71 23.14
C ALA A 38 -5.49 24.00 23.89
N GLY A 39 -4.37 24.13 23.17
CA GLY A 39 -3.04 24.28 23.77
C GLY A 39 -2.68 23.07 24.61
N SER A 40 -2.14 23.29 25.82
CA SER A 40 -1.83 22.21 26.77
C SER A 40 -3.05 21.43 27.28
N ASN A 41 -4.26 21.98 27.10
CA ASN A 41 -5.54 21.35 27.45
C ASN A 41 -6.19 20.61 26.28
N SER A 42 -5.46 20.40 25.18
CA SER A 42 -5.92 19.59 24.05
C SER A 42 -6.32 18.19 24.50
N TRP A 43 -7.30 17.60 23.83
CA TRP A 43 -7.86 16.29 24.17
C TRP A 43 -8.24 15.50 22.92
N VAL A 44 -8.35 14.19 23.09
CA VAL A 44 -8.87 13.28 22.06
C VAL A 44 -10.02 12.48 22.64
N ARG A 45 -11.13 12.39 21.92
CA ARG A 45 -12.32 11.64 22.33
C ARG A 45 -12.71 10.65 21.26
N ILE A 46 -13.02 9.45 21.68
CA ILE A 46 -13.63 8.41 20.85
C ILE A 46 -15.01 8.13 21.44
N VAL A 47 -16.04 8.17 20.61
CA VAL A 47 -17.42 7.84 20.98
C VAL A 47 -17.86 6.68 20.11
N ASP A 48 -18.43 5.63 20.71
CA ASP A 48 -19.02 4.51 19.98
C ASP A 48 -20.40 4.12 20.50
N ASP A 49 -21.23 3.62 19.60
CA ASP A 49 -22.58 3.08 19.87
C ASP A 49 -22.57 1.57 20.19
N GLY A 50 -21.43 1.03 20.65
CA GLY A 50 -21.33 -0.38 21.03
C GLY A 50 -22.22 -0.73 22.23
N ASN A 51 -22.20 -2.00 22.63
CA ASN A 51 -23.07 -2.54 23.69
C ASN A 51 -22.92 -1.85 25.08
N GLY A 52 -21.86 -1.06 25.26
CA GLY A 52 -21.52 -0.42 26.54
C GLY A 52 -21.13 -1.43 27.63
N MET A 53 -20.88 -0.89 28.82
CA MET A 53 -20.44 -1.63 30.00
C MET A 53 -21.24 -1.18 31.22
N ASP A 54 -21.50 -2.12 32.13
CA ASP A 54 -21.90 -1.83 33.51
C ASP A 54 -20.66 -1.60 34.38
N ASP A 55 -20.86 -1.23 35.64
CA ASP A 55 -19.79 -0.85 36.57
C ASP A 55 -18.74 -1.96 36.72
N ALA A 56 -19.19 -3.19 36.96
CA ALA A 56 -18.31 -4.36 37.10
C ALA A 56 -17.52 -4.66 35.82
N ALA A 57 -18.17 -4.55 34.64
CA ALA A 57 -17.50 -4.74 33.37
C ALA A 57 -16.47 -3.63 33.08
N LEU A 58 -16.77 -2.37 33.42
CA LEU A 58 -15.87 -1.25 33.26
C LEU A 58 -14.67 -1.38 34.21
N GLU A 59 -14.90 -1.73 35.47
CA GLU A 59 -13.84 -1.95 36.46
C GLU A 59 -12.89 -3.08 36.00
N ALA A 60 -13.44 -4.23 35.59
CA ALA A 60 -12.65 -5.32 35.02
C ALA A 60 -11.92 -4.87 33.74
N GLY A 61 -12.59 -4.09 32.90
CA GLY A 61 -12.05 -3.49 31.69
C GLY A 61 -10.94 -2.46 31.94
N MET A 62 -10.86 -1.85 33.13
CA MET A 62 -9.85 -0.85 33.51
C MET A 62 -8.67 -1.44 34.28
N ARG A 63 -8.81 -2.66 34.81
CA ARG A 63 -7.69 -3.41 35.43
C ARG A 63 -6.65 -3.84 34.39
N LEU A 64 -5.37 -3.83 34.79
CA LEU A 64 -4.26 -4.31 33.97
C LEU A 64 -4.23 -5.85 33.97
N GLY A 65 -4.10 -6.47 32.78
CA GLY A 65 -3.96 -7.93 32.66
C GLY A 65 -5.24 -8.75 32.90
N ALA A 66 -6.42 -8.13 32.80
CA ALA A 66 -7.70 -8.77 33.17
C ALA A 66 -8.17 -9.94 32.26
N ARG A 67 -7.56 -10.16 31.09
CA ARG A 67 -7.91 -11.27 30.18
C ARG A 67 -6.73 -12.23 30.03
N ASP A 68 -6.96 -13.53 30.22
CA ASP A 68 -5.96 -14.57 29.94
C ASP A 68 -5.70 -14.62 28.42
N PRO A 69 -4.45 -14.41 27.95
CA PRO A 69 -4.10 -14.49 26.52
C PRO A 69 -4.34 -15.86 25.87
N ARG A 70 -4.67 -16.88 26.66
CA ARG A 70 -4.96 -18.27 26.24
C ARG A 70 -6.45 -18.60 26.15
N ALA A 71 -7.35 -17.70 26.57
CA ALA A 71 -8.80 -17.93 26.44
C ALA A 71 -9.22 -17.98 24.95
N GLU A 72 -10.18 -18.85 24.61
CA GLU A 72 -10.73 -18.96 23.25
C GLU A 72 -11.44 -17.66 22.85
N ARG A 73 -11.20 -17.20 21.61
CA ARG A 73 -11.77 -15.94 21.09
C ARG A 73 -13.15 -16.15 20.51
N ALA A 74 -14.03 -15.18 20.75
CA ALA A 74 -15.25 -15.04 19.95
C ALA A 74 -14.91 -14.64 18.51
N THR A 75 -15.73 -15.07 17.54
CA THR A 75 -15.51 -14.83 16.10
C THR A 75 -15.34 -13.35 15.68
N PRO A 76 -15.91 -12.33 16.35
CA PRO A 76 -15.64 -10.93 15.99
C PRO A 76 -14.45 -10.29 16.71
N ASP A 77 -13.77 -10.96 17.64
CA ASP A 77 -12.75 -10.35 18.51
C ASP A 77 -11.46 -9.94 17.74
N LEU A 78 -11.12 -8.65 17.80
CA LEU A 78 -9.93 -8.06 17.16
C LEU A 78 -8.75 -7.88 18.15
N GLY A 79 -8.93 -8.13 19.45
CA GLY A 79 -7.89 -7.97 20.48
C GLY A 79 -7.39 -9.31 21.04
N ARG A 80 -6.14 -9.37 21.53
CA ARG A 80 -5.55 -10.58 22.15
C ARG A 80 -5.16 -10.43 23.62
N PHE A 81 -4.66 -9.26 24.02
CA PHE A 81 -3.86 -9.15 25.25
C PHE A 81 -4.59 -8.46 26.41
N GLY A 82 -5.81 -7.93 26.21
CA GLY A 82 -6.53 -7.16 27.24
C GLY A 82 -5.85 -5.85 27.67
N LEU A 83 -4.72 -5.51 27.01
CA LEU A 83 -3.90 -4.32 27.28
C LEU A 83 -4.13 -3.20 26.28
N GLY A 84 -4.71 -3.47 25.10
CA GLY A 84 -4.81 -2.55 23.96
C GLY A 84 -5.31 -1.16 24.34
N LEU A 85 -6.46 -1.06 25.02
CA LEU A 85 -7.01 0.20 25.53
C LEU A 85 -5.98 1.01 26.32
N LYS A 86 -5.33 0.40 27.31
CA LYS A 86 -4.42 1.10 28.24
C LYS A 86 -3.09 1.43 27.57
N THR A 87 -2.49 0.48 26.86
CA THR A 87 -1.20 0.68 26.19
C THR A 87 -1.30 1.70 25.07
N ALA A 88 -2.39 1.67 24.28
CA ALA A 88 -2.65 2.68 23.27
C ALA A 88 -2.86 4.06 23.93
N SER A 89 -3.70 4.14 24.96
CA SER A 89 -4.00 5.42 25.63
C SER A 89 -2.78 6.04 26.32
N PHE A 90 -2.08 5.29 27.18
CA PHE A 90 -0.95 5.84 27.93
C PHE A 90 0.28 6.12 27.07
N SER A 91 0.37 5.55 25.88
CA SER A 91 1.40 5.93 24.90
C SER A 91 1.21 7.35 24.35
N GLN A 92 0.01 7.92 24.47
CA GLN A 92 -0.32 9.25 23.93
C GLN A 92 -0.65 10.27 25.02
N ALA A 93 -1.23 9.83 26.13
CA ALA A 93 -1.84 10.69 27.15
C ALA A 93 -1.46 10.26 28.58
N ARG A 94 -1.43 11.22 29.52
CA ARG A 94 -1.26 10.93 30.95
C ARG A 94 -2.57 10.68 31.68
N ARG A 95 -3.70 11.03 31.08
CA ARG A 95 -5.02 10.79 31.65
C ARG A 95 -5.92 10.07 30.66
N LEU A 96 -6.51 8.98 31.13
CA LEU A 96 -7.47 8.16 30.41
C LEU A 96 -8.75 8.11 31.23
N THR A 97 -9.84 8.65 30.68
CA THR A 97 -11.19 8.54 31.24
C THR A 97 -12.01 7.65 30.32
N VAL A 98 -12.73 6.68 30.90
CA VAL A 98 -13.67 5.84 30.16
C VAL A 98 -15.03 5.95 30.84
N ALA A 99 -16.00 6.46 30.09
CA ALA A 99 -17.39 6.49 30.48
C ALA A 99 -18.18 5.56 29.58
N SER A 100 -19.12 4.81 30.13
CA SER A 100 -19.90 3.84 29.36
C SER A 100 -21.31 3.73 29.91
N ARG A 101 -22.24 3.42 29.02
CA ARG A 101 -23.63 3.16 29.35
C ARG A 101 -24.04 1.86 28.69
N LYS A 102 -24.52 0.91 29.48
CA LYS A 102 -25.23 -0.28 28.99
C LYS A 102 -26.71 0.05 28.83
N ASP A 103 -27.38 -0.60 27.88
CA ASP A 103 -28.80 -0.36 27.63
C ASP A 103 -29.65 -0.54 28.91
N GLY A 104 -30.51 0.44 29.19
CA GLY A 104 -31.31 0.52 30.41
C GLY A 104 -30.52 0.80 31.71
N GLY A 105 -29.21 1.02 31.64
CA GLY A 105 -28.33 1.22 32.80
C GLY A 105 -27.90 2.68 33.03
N PRO A 106 -27.30 2.99 34.20
CA PRO A 106 -26.69 4.28 34.46
C PRO A 106 -25.40 4.46 33.64
N VAL A 107 -24.95 5.72 33.52
CA VAL A 107 -23.58 6.00 33.06
C VAL A 107 -22.62 5.62 34.18
N VAL A 108 -21.63 4.79 33.86
CA VAL A 108 -20.51 4.46 34.74
C VAL A 108 -19.25 5.10 34.18
N CYS A 109 -18.37 5.60 35.04
CA CYS A 109 -17.20 6.36 34.61
C CYS A 109 -16.02 6.12 35.53
N LEU A 110 -14.91 5.66 34.95
CA LEU A 110 -13.65 5.43 35.66
C LEU A 110 -12.51 6.14 34.94
N ARG A 111 -11.52 6.59 35.70
CA ARG A 111 -10.40 7.36 35.20
C ARG A 111 -9.08 6.95 35.83
N TRP A 112 -8.06 6.84 34.98
CA TRP A 112 -6.66 6.84 35.36
C TRP A 112 -6.04 8.21 35.13
N ASP A 113 -5.30 8.72 36.11
CA ASP A 113 -4.46 9.91 35.99
C ASP A 113 -3.06 9.60 36.48
N LEU A 114 -2.10 9.50 35.55
CA LEU A 114 -0.72 9.12 35.87
C LEU A 114 -0.01 10.14 36.75
N ASP A 115 -0.47 11.40 36.79
CA ASP A 115 0.11 12.42 37.68
C ASP A 115 -0.28 12.21 39.14
N LEU A 116 -1.39 11.54 39.41
CA LEU A 116 -1.89 11.29 40.78
C LEU A 116 -1.38 9.96 41.36
N ILE A 117 -0.74 9.12 40.54
CA ILE A 117 -0.16 7.85 41.00
C ILE A 117 1.02 8.11 41.93
N GLY A 118 1.04 7.45 43.09
CA GLY A 118 2.10 7.58 44.09
C GLY A 118 1.95 8.77 45.03
N GLN A 119 0.88 9.57 44.89
CA GLN A 119 0.56 10.66 45.81
C GLN A 119 -0.25 10.19 47.03
N GLU A 120 -0.97 9.06 46.92
CA GLU A 120 -1.82 8.50 47.96
C GLU A 120 -1.11 7.36 48.74
N PRO A 121 -0.97 7.46 50.08
CA PRO A 121 -0.37 6.40 50.89
C PRO A 121 -1.23 5.12 50.88
N GLY A 122 -0.65 3.98 50.49
CA GLY A 122 -1.27 2.65 50.63
C GLY A 122 -2.07 2.14 49.43
N ALA A 123 -2.34 2.98 48.42
CA ALA A 123 -2.83 2.54 47.13
C ALA A 123 -1.71 2.69 46.09
N GLU A 124 -1.06 1.58 45.72
CA GLU A 124 -0.03 1.64 44.68
C GLU A 124 -0.59 2.20 43.35
N TRP A 125 -1.90 2.05 43.10
CA TRP A 125 -2.56 2.40 41.84
C TRP A 125 -4.04 2.79 42.02
N PRO A 126 -4.37 4.06 42.30
CA PRO A 126 -5.76 4.48 42.46
C PRO A 126 -6.49 4.58 41.11
N LEU A 127 -7.64 3.91 41.02
CA LEU A 127 -8.64 4.10 39.97
C LEU A 127 -9.69 5.10 40.50
N PHE A 128 -9.93 6.19 39.78
CA PHE A 128 -10.83 7.25 40.23
C PHE A 128 -12.20 7.10 39.60
N GLU A 129 -13.26 7.32 40.37
CA GLU A 129 -14.61 7.45 39.86
C GLU A 129 -14.83 8.82 39.21
N GLY A 130 -15.55 8.84 38.09
CA GLY A 130 -15.89 10.05 37.34
C GLY A 130 -14.76 10.64 36.48
N PRO A 131 -15.09 11.66 35.65
CA PRO A 131 -14.09 12.48 34.98
C PRO A 131 -13.30 13.28 36.04
N ALA A 132 -12.07 13.73 35.82
CA ALA A 132 -11.88 14.95 35.07
C ALA A 132 -12.66 16.14 35.65
N PRO A 133 -12.34 16.77 36.81
CA PRO A 133 -13.00 18.03 37.16
C PRO A 133 -12.85 19.05 36.02
N GLY A 134 -13.97 19.52 35.47
CA GLY A 134 -14.03 20.41 34.30
C GLY A 134 -14.18 19.69 32.95
N SER A 135 -14.06 18.36 32.92
CA SER A 135 -14.13 17.51 31.72
C SER A 135 -15.48 16.81 31.58
N GLU A 136 -16.47 17.08 32.45
CA GLU A 136 -17.79 16.47 32.46
C GLU A 136 -18.51 16.67 31.11
N HIS A 137 -18.40 17.88 30.55
CA HIS A 137 -18.99 18.24 29.26
C HIS A 137 -18.47 17.41 28.08
N LEU A 138 -17.27 16.81 28.20
CA LEU A 138 -16.69 15.96 27.15
C LEU A 138 -17.37 14.59 27.08
N LEU A 139 -18.06 14.17 28.15
CA LEU A 139 -18.81 12.91 28.22
C LEU A 139 -20.28 13.04 27.83
N ALA A 140 -20.76 14.27 27.63
CA ALA A 140 -22.15 14.60 27.28
C ALA A 140 -22.76 13.80 26.11
N PRO A 141 -22.01 13.31 25.09
CA PRO A 141 -22.60 12.44 24.07
C PRO A 141 -23.35 11.22 24.63
N LEU A 142 -22.93 10.65 25.78
CA LEU A 142 -23.60 9.49 26.40
C LEU A 142 -24.97 9.80 27.00
N ASP A 143 -25.30 11.07 27.22
CA ASP A 143 -26.58 11.47 27.80
C ASP A 143 -27.75 11.18 26.86
N GLN A 144 -27.48 11.17 25.55
CA GLN A 144 -28.48 10.96 24.50
C GLN A 144 -28.46 9.55 23.91
N MET A 145 -27.54 8.69 24.36
CA MET A 145 -27.35 7.34 23.84
C MET A 145 -28.06 6.32 24.73
N ALA A 146 -28.70 5.31 24.13
CA ALA A 146 -29.26 4.18 24.88
C ALA A 146 -28.14 3.30 25.47
N HIS A 147 -27.11 3.06 24.66
CA HIS A 147 -25.88 2.37 25.05
C HIS A 147 -24.69 2.96 24.26
N GLY A 148 -23.49 2.80 24.79
CA GLY A 148 -22.27 3.25 24.12
C GLY A 148 -21.12 3.48 25.08
N THR A 149 -19.99 3.90 24.53
CA THR A 149 -18.77 4.18 25.29
C THR A 149 -18.11 5.46 24.79
N VAL A 150 -17.59 6.24 25.74
CA VAL A 150 -16.68 7.37 25.49
C VAL A 150 -15.33 7.04 26.09
N VAL A 151 -14.30 7.06 25.26
CA VAL A 151 -12.89 7.02 25.68
C VAL A 151 -12.30 8.40 25.47
N LEU A 152 -11.81 9.01 26.55
CA LEU A 152 -11.28 10.36 26.58
C LEU A 152 -9.81 10.35 27.00
N TRP A 153 -8.98 10.99 26.19
CA TRP A 153 -7.56 11.25 26.42
C TRP A 153 -7.34 12.72 26.73
N GLU A 154 -6.67 12.99 27.84
CA GLU A 154 -6.29 14.34 28.27
C GLU A 154 -4.82 14.33 28.72
N LYS A 155 -4.21 15.52 28.80
CA LYS A 155 -2.77 15.68 29.06
C LYS A 155 -1.94 14.90 28.03
N LEU A 156 -2.07 15.31 26.77
CA LEU A 156 -1.47 14.64 25.60
C LEU A 156 0.05 14.90 25.47
N ASP A 157 0.83 14.64 26.52
CA ASP A 157 2.26 14.98 26.64
C ASP A 157 3.18 14.33 25.57
N ARG A 158 2.70 13.34 24.83
CA ARG A 158 3.42 12.70 23.71
C ARG A 158 2.99 13.20 22.33
N ILE A 159 1.88 13.92 22.26
CA ILE A 159 1.37 14.53 21.04
C ILE A 159 1.66 16.02 21.07
N VAL A 160 1.19 16.71 22.10
CA VAL A 160 1.34 18.15 22.30
C VAL A 160 2.58 18.40 23.14
N THR A 161 3.71 18.55 22.47
CA THR A 161 5.01 18.90 23.06
C THR A 161 5.29 20.39 22.95
N ASP A 162 6.37 20.87 23.58
CA ASP A 162 6.81 22.25 23.45
C ASP A 162 6.97 22.66 21.97
N GLY A 163 6.34 23.77 21.58
CA GLY A 163 6.32 24.28 20.21
C GLY A 163 5.23 23.70 19.31
N PHE A 164 4.44 22.72 19.77
CA PHE A 164 3.30 22.18 19.01
C PHE A 164 2.23 23.25 18.81
N ALA A 165 1.78 23.42 17.57
CA ALA A 165 0.82 24.43 17.17
C ALA A 165 -0.46 23.83 16.57
N ALA A 166 -1.44 24.69 16.28
CA ALA A 166 -2.68 24.29 15.64
C ALA A 166 -2.45 23.59 14.28
N THR A 167 -1.44 24.01 13.52
CA THR A 167 -1.05 23.39 12.25
C THR A 167 -0.60 21.95 12.43
N ASP A 168 0.16 21.65 13.48
CA ASP A 168 0.60 20.28 13.78
C ASP A 168 -0.58 19.37 14.16
N MET A 169 -1.61 19.92 14.82
CA MET A 169 -2.86 19.18 15.09
C MET A 169 -3.61 18.86 13.80
N ILE A 170 -3.63 19.78 12.83
CA ILE A 170 -4.26 19.55 11.52
C ILE A 170 -3.51 18.44 10.78
N GLU A 171 -2.18 18.52 10.69
CA GLU A 171 -1.38 17.47 10.07
C GLU A 171 -1.53 16.11 10.78
N LEU A 172 -1.66 16.12 12.10
CA LEU A 172 -1.96 14.92 12.87
C LEU A 172 -3.31 14.34 12.50
N ALA A 173 -4.35 15.17 12.40
CA ALA A 173 -5.68 14.75 11.97
C ALA A 173 -5.63 14.14 10.56
N ASP A 174 -4.92 14.74 9.62
CA ASP A 174 -4.75 14.21 8.25
C ASP A 174 -4.06 12.84 8.25
N ARG A 175 -3.00 12.67 9.06
CA ARG A 175 -2.31 11.37 9.23
C ARG A 175 -3.21 10.32 9.86
N VAL A 176 -4.02 10.70 10.84
CA VAL A 176 -5.01 9.81 11.49
C VAL A 176 -6.08 9.41 10.50
N GLU A 177 -6.64 10.36 9.74
CA GLU A 177 -7.65 10.12 8.71
C GLU A 177 -7.14 9.10 7.69
N ALA A 178 -5.97 9.36 7.09
CA ALA A 178 -5.38 8.49 6.08
C ALA A 178 -5.10 7.07 6.62
N HIS A 179 -4.64 6.96 7.87
CA HIS A 179 -4.38 5.67 8.49
C HIS A 179 -5.67 4.88 8.77
N LEU A 180 -6.68 5.52 9.35
CA LEU A 180 -7.96 4.89 9.64
C LEU A 180 -8.70 4.51 8.35
N ALA A 181 -8.71 5.40 7.36
CA ALA A 181 -9.29 5.19 6.03
C ALA A 181 -8.70 3.97 5.33
N MET A 182 -7.38 3.78 5.40
CA MET A 182 -6.68 2.60 4.89
C MET A 182 -6.95 1.36 5.74
N THR A 183 -6.90 1.50 7.06
CA THR A 183 -6.93 0.36 7.98
C THR A 183 -8.30 -0.33 8.02
N PHE A 184 -9.35 0.47 7.98
CA PHE A 184 -10.74 0.02 8.06
C PHE A 184 -11.46 0.07 6.72
N HIS A 185 -10.75 0.28 5.59
CA HIS A 185 -11.36 0.52 4.28
C HIS A 185 -12.45 -0.51 3.94
N ARG A 186 -12.22 -1.81 4.18
CA ARG A 186 -13.19 -2.88 3.88
C ARG A 186 -14.40 -2.97 4.82
N LEU A 187 -14.37 -2.24 5.92
CA LEU A 187 -15.47 -2.15 6.89
C LEU A 187 -16.32 -0.89 6.65
N ILE A 188 -15.69 0.19 6.17
CA ILE A 188 -16.33 1.48 5.89
C ILE A 188 -16.74 1.66 4.42
N ASP A 189 -16.36 0.74 3.54
CA ASP A 189 -16.71 0.75 2.11
C ASP A 189 -18.08 0.12 1.79
N GLY A 190 -18.68 0.55 0.68
CA GLY A 190 -19.97 0.09 0.16
C GLY A 190 -21.17 0.97 0.52
N GLN A 191 -22.34 0.66 -0.06
CA GLN A 191 -23.59 1.41 0.18
C GLN A 191 -24.15 1.21 1.60
N LEU A 192 -23.89 0.04 2.20
CA LEU A 192 -24.27 -0.32 3.56
C LEU A 192 -23.00 -0.77 4.29
N PRO A 193 -22.15 0.18 4.73
CA PRO A 193 -20.91 -0.15 5.40
C PRO A 193 -21.20 -0.87 6.72
N LYS A 194 -20.27 -1.74 7.14
CA LYS A 194 -20.36 -2.42 8.44
C LYS A 194 -20.04 -1.48 9.60
N LEU A 195 -19.33 -0.40 9.31
CA LEU A 195 -18.87 0.60 10.26
C LEU A 195 -18.95 1.98 9.59
N CYS A 196 -19.58 2.93 10.26
CA CYS A 196 -19.50 4.35 9.96
C CYS A 196 -18.44 4.97 10.88
N LEU A 197 -17.34 5.44 10.28
CA LEU A 197 -16.22 6.03 11.02
C LEU A 197 -16.09 7.50 10.63
N SER A 198 -16.00 8.39 11.62
CA SER A 198 -15.81 9.82 11.41
C SER A 198 -14.63 10.38 12.21
N LEU A 199 -14.01 11.42 11.66
CA LEU A 199 -12.96 12.22 12.30
C LEU A 199 -13.38 13.68 12.31
N ASN A 200 -13.43 14.31 13.48
CA ASN A 200 -13.82 15.72 13.66
C ASN A 200 -15.15 16.05 12.95
N GLY A 201 -16.12 15.13 13.04
CA GLY A 201 -17.45 15.27 12.43
C GLY A 201 -17.53 14.96 10.93
N ARG A 202 -16.43 14.61 10.26
CA ARG A 202 -16.41 14.22 8.83
C ARG A 202 -16.31 12.71 8.69
N GLY A 203 -17.20 12.12 7.90
CA GLY A 203 -17.15 10.69 7.58
C GLY A 203 -15.91 10.35 6.74
N LEU A 204 -15.21 9.27 7.10
CA LEU A 204 -14.03 8.81 6.39
C LEU A 204 -14.40 8.17 5.05
N LYS A 205 -13.59 8.45 4.02
CA LYS A 205 -13.67 7.74 2.74
C LYS A 205 -12.73 6.53 2.77
N PRO A 206 -13.17 5.34 2.33
CA PRO A 206 -12.28 4.18 2.24
C PRO A 206 -11.14 4.45 1.26
N TRP A 207 -9.93 4.01 1.63
CA TRP A 207 -8.80 3.99 0.72
C TRP A 207 -8.58 2.58 0.18
N ASP A 208 -8.78 2.39 -1.12
CA ASP A 208 -8.60 1.10 -1.79
C ASP A 208 -7.15 0.91 -2.28
N PRO A 209 -6.35 0.01 -1.68
CA PRO A 209 -4.98 -0.27 -2.12
C PRO A 209 -4.89 -0.98 -3.49
N TYR A 210 -6.00 -1.46 -4.05
CA TYR A 210 -6.00 -2.36 -5.22
C TYR A 210 -6.55 -1.75 -6.50
N LEU A 211 -7.12 -0.53 -6.44
CA LEU A 211 -7.83 0.11 -7.54
C LEU A 211 -8.83 -0.85 -8.23
N ILE A 212 -9.65 -1.54 -7.42
CA ILE A 212 -10.61 -2.56 -7.90
C ILE A 212 -11.46 -1.98 -9.02
N GLY A 213 -11.58 -2.72 -10.13
CA GLY A 213 -12.36 -2.32 -11.29
C GLY A 213 -11.70 -1.31 -12.23
N HIS A 214 -10.48 -0.82 -11.93
CA HIS A 214 -9.79 0.09 -12.84
C HIS A 214 -9.32 -0.64 -14.12
N PRO A 215 -9.68 -0.16 -15.33
CA PRO A 215 -9.42 -0.87 -16.59
C PRO A 215 -7.93 -0.98 -16.95
N GLY A 216 -7.09 -0.06 -16.46
CA GLY A 216 -5.65 -0.07 -16.70
C GLY A 216 -4.86 -1.09 -15.86
N LYS A 217 -5.51 -1.92 -15.04
CA LYS A 217 -4.80 -2.90 -14.20
C LYS A 217 -4.17 -3.99 -15.07
N ALA A 218 -2.91 -4.28 -14.80
CA ALA A 218 -2.19 -5.32 -15.54
C ALA A 218 -2.47 -6.73 -15.00
N LEU A 219 -2.86 -6.83 -13.73
CA LEU A 219 -3.25 -8.10 -13.12
C LEU A 219 -4.32 -7.89 -12.06
N GLU A 220 -5.34 -8.74 -12.13
CA GLU A 220 -6.26 -9.03 -11.06
C GLU A 220 -6.54 -10.53 -11.09
N SER A 221 -5.88 -11.28 -10.21
CA SER A 221 -6.04 -12.73 -10.18
C SER A 221 -7.40 -13.12 -9.58
N PRO A 222 -7.89 -14.36 -9.83
CA PRO A 222 -8.89 -14.97 -8.98
C PRO A 222 -8.40 -15.04 -7.52
N GLU A 223 -9.33 -15.22 -6.58
CA GLU A 223 -8.99 -15.49 -5.19
C GLU A 223 -8.58 -16.97 -5.04
N TYR A 224 -7.38 -17.20 -4.51
CA TYR A 224 -6.84 -18.54 -4.25
C TYR A 224 -6.96 -18.89 -2.77
N ARG A 225 -7.25 -20.16 -2.47
CA ARG A 225 -7.11 -20.71 -1.12
C ARG A 225 -5.71 -21.29 -0.98
N ILE A 226 -5.00 -20.88 0.07
CA ILE A 226 -3.67 -21.43 0.36
C ILE A 226 -3.81 -22.87 0.88
N LEU A 227 -3.02 -23.79 0.33
CA LEU A 227 -3.02 -25.19 0.76
C LEU A 227 -2.32 -25.36 2.12
N HIS A 228 -2.65 -26.44 2.84
CA HIS A 228 -2.07 -26.80 4.14
C HIS A 228 -2.34 -25.76 5.25
N THR A 229 -3.45 -25.05 5.13
CA THR A 229 -4.01 -24.15 6.14
C THR A 229 -5.51 -24.01 5.91
N THR A 230 -6.25 -23.60 6.95
CA THR A 230 -7.70 -23.38 6.85
C THR A 230 -7.97 -21.88 6.79
N GLY A 231 -8.89 -21.46 5.92
CA GLY A 231 -9.42 -20.09 5.90
C GLY A 231 -8.46 -18.99 5.46
N VAL A 232 -7.29 -19.33 4.89
CA VAL A 232 -6.35 -18.34 4.33
C VAL A 232 -6.60 -18.20 2.84
N THR A 233 -6.94 -16.99 2.39
CA THR A 233 -7.11 -16.67 0.97
C THR A 233 -6.14 -15.60 0.51
N VAL A 234 -5.80 -15.63 -0.76
CA VAL A 234 -4.84 -14.69 -1.38
C VAL A 234 -5.36 -14.23 -2.73
N GLN A 235 -5.17 -12.94 -3.04
CA GLN A 235 -5.47 -12.37 -4.34
C GLN A 235 -4.35 -11.43 -4.76
N CYS A 236 -3.84 -11.58 -5.98
CA CYS A 236 -2.75 -10.79 -6.51
C CYS A 236 -3.28 -9.68 -7.41
N HIS A 237 -2.70 -8.49 -7.27
CA HIS A 237 -3.02 -7.31 -8.06
C HIS A 237 -1.74 -6.63 -8.53
N VAL A 238 -1.74 -6.15 -9.78
CA VAL A 238 -0.72 -5.25 -10.30
C VAL A 238 -1.40 -3.99 -10.81
N LEU A 239 -1.11 -2.89 -10.14
CA LEU A 239 -1.70 -1.58 -10.41
C LEU A 239 -1.28 -1.05 -11.80
N PRO A 240 -2.06 -0.12 -12.39
CA PRO A 240 -1.72 0.51 -13.65
C PRO A 240 -0.40 1.27 -13.56
N HIS A 241 0.29 1.42 -14.70
CA HIS A 241 1.37 2.39 -14.81
C HIS A 241 0.83 3.82 -14.66
N ARG A 242 1.68 4.77 -14.22
CA ARG A 242 1.29 6.18 -14.03
C ARG A 242 0.63 6.78 -15.26
N ASP A 243 1.16 6.48 -16.44
CA ASP A 243 0.64 7.00 -17.72
C ASP A 243 -0.82 6.59 -18.01
N MET A 244 -1.34 5.60 -17.28
CA MET A 244 -2.73 5.14 -17.36
C MET A 244 -3.61 5.71 -16.23
N LEU A 245 -3.09 6.62 -15.41
CA LEU A 245 -3.77 7.25 -14.27
C LEU A 245 -3.80 8.77 -14.46
N LYS A 246 -4.91 9.39 -14.07
CA LYS A 246 -4.96 10.84 -13.91
C LYS A 246 -4.14 11.25 -12.68
N THR A 247 -3.65 12.49 -12.65
CA THR A 247 -2.85 13.02 -11.52
C THR A 247 -3.54 12.81 -10.17
N ALA A 248 -4.83 13.13 -10.07
CA ALA A 248 -5.59 12.94 -8.83
C ALA A 248 -5.73 11.46 -8.43
N GLU A 249 -5.88 10.55 -9.40
CA GLU A 249 -5.96 9.11 -9.14
C GLU A 249 -4.60 8.58 -8.66
N GLN A 250 -3.51 9.08 -9.22
CA GLN A 250 -2.16 8.72 -8.83
C GLN A 250 -1.84 9.17 -7.40
N GLU A 251 -2.20 10.40 -7.03
CA GLU A 251 -2.03 10.94 -5.68
C GLU A 251 -2.86 10.14 -4.68
N ALA A 252 -4.13 9.87 -5.00
CA ALA A 252 -5.00 9.07 -4.16
C ALA A 252 -4.47 7.64 -3.97
N ALA A 253 -4.01 6.97 -5.02
CA ALA A 253 -3.52 5.60 -4.98
C ALA A 253 -2.15 5.43 -4.27
N ALA A 254 -1.42 6.53 -4.03
CA ALA A 254 -0.12 6.48 -3.36
C ALA A 254 -0.22 6.02 -1.90
N GLY A 255 -1.35 6.33 -1.24
CA GLY A 255 -1.57 6.03 0.18
C GLY A 255 -0.64 6.81 1.12
N PRO A 256 -0.78 6.60 2.45
CA PRO A 256 -0.11 7.43 3.46
C PRO A 256 1.42 7.36 3.47
N GLY A 257 2.00 6.28 2.94
CA GLY A 257 3.46 6.10 2.84
C GLY A 257 4.04 6.34 1.44
N GLY A 258 3.21 6.68 0.45
CA GLY A 258 3.61 6.74 -0.95
C GLY A 258 3.72 5.36 -1.62
N TRP A 259 3.77 5.35 -2.96
CA TRP A 259 3.68 4.16 -3.81
C TRP A 259 4.63 3.02 -3.43
N THR A 260 5.91 3.32 -3.20
CA THR A 260 6.94 2.32 -2.88
C THR A 260 6.69 1.67 -1.51
N GLN A 261 6.15 2.42 -0.55
CA GLN A 261 5.83 1.86 0.77
C GLN A 261 4.55 1.02 0.78
N GLN A 262 3.79 1.05 -0.30
CA GLN A 262 2.56 0.30 -0.45
C GLN A 262 2.76 -1.01 -1.22
N GLU A 263 3.98 -1.36 -1.66
CA GLU A 263 4.18 -2.62 -2.37
C GLU A 263 4.10 -3.86 -1.49
N GLY A 264 3.67 -4.99 -2.06
CA GLY A 264 3.73 -6.30 -1.41
C GLY A 264 2.42 -6.74 -0.75
N PHE A 265 2.52 -7.45 0.36
CA PHE A 265 1.41 -8.12 1.03
C PHE A 265 0.61 -7.18 1.92
N TYR A 266 -0.71 -7.30 1.82
CA TYR A 266 -1.70 -6.67 2.69
C TYR A 266 -2.41 -7.77 3.46
N VAL A 267 -2.09 -7.90 4.74
CA VAL A 267 -2.59 -8.98 5.59
C VAL A 267 -3.82 -8.49 6.33
N TYR A 268 -4.96 -9.17 6.17
CA TYR A 268 -6.22 -8.85 6.81
C TYR A 268 -6.67 -9.94 7.75
N ARG A 269 -7.39 -9.53 8.79
CA ARG A 269 -8.16 -10.43 9.66
C ARG A 269 -9.53 -9.81 9.87
N ASN A 270 -10.60 -10.57 9.63
CA ASN A 270 -11.99 -10.07 9.68
C ASN A 270 -12.18 -8.72 8.96
N LYS A 271 -11.59 -8.56 7.77
CA LYS A 271 -11.61 -7.32 6.98
C LYS A 271 -10.84 -6.12 7.55
N ARG A 272 -10.27 -6.21 8.75
CA ARG A 272 -9.33 -5.23 9.32
C ARG A 272 -7.94 -5.48 8.74
N LEU A 273 -7.34 -4.46 8.13
CA LEU A 273 -5.98 -4.53 7.59
C LEU A 273 -4.98 -4.51 8.74
N LEU A 274 -4.21 -5.58 8.94
CA LEU A 274 -3.18 -5.66 9.97
C LEU A 274 -1.86 -5.06 9.47
N LEU A 275 -1.41 -5.47 8.29
CA LEU A 275 -0.14 -5.04 7.70
C LEU A 275 -0.37 -4.48 6.30
N ALA A 276 0.14 -3.28 6.03
CA ALA A 276 0.09 -2.62 4.72
C ALA A 276 1.45 -2.72 4.00
N GLY A 277 1.51 -3.58 2.99
CA GLY A 277 2.71 -3.81 2.18
C GLY A 277 3.84 -4.56 2.88
N GLY A 278 4.98 -4.65 2.20
CA GLY A 278 6.14 -5.44 2.57
C GLY A 278 6.04 -6.89 2.09
N TRP A 279 7.18 -7.58 2.16
CA TRP A 279 7.32 -8.92 1.59
C TRP A 279 7.32 -10.04 2.61
N LEU A 280 6.82 -9.78 3.83
CA LEU A 280 6.68 -10.76 4.92
C LEU A 280 7.99 -11.48 5.30
N GLY A 281 9.14 -10.85 5.06
CA GLY A 281 10.45 -11.48 5.26
C GLY A 281 10.76 -12.60 4.25
N LEU A 282 10.12 -12.59 3.08
CA LEU A 282 10.42 -13.46 1.95
C LEU A 282 11.49 -12.85 1.05
N GLY A 283 12.16 -13.69 0.27
CA GLY A 283 13.22 -13.29 -0.64
C GLY A 283 13.91 -14.48 -1.29
N ASP A 284 14.94 -14.21 -2.10
CA ASP A 284 15.66 -15.21 -2.91
C ASP A 284 17.03 -15.52 -2.32
N GLY A 285 17.43 -16.79 -2.30
CA GLY A 285 18.77 -17.21 -1.88
C GLY A 285 19.17 -16.77 -0.47
N GLY A 286 18.19 -16.58 0.43
CA GLY A 286 18.40 -16.09 1.80
C GLY A 286 18.44 -14.56 1.94
N LYS A 287 18.34 -13.80 0.85
CA LYS A 287 18.27 -12.33 0.87
C LYS A 287 16.82 -11.86 0.77
N LEU A 288 16.39 -11.06 1.74
CA LEU A 288 15.05 -10.48 1.77
C LEU A 288 14.81 -9.55 0.58
N TRP A 289 13.60 -9.55 0.03
CA TRP A 289 13.23 -8.57 -0.98
C TRP A 289 13.13 -7.18 -0.35
N PRO A 290 13.89 -6.18 -0.86
CA PRO A 290 13.74 -4.80 -0.41
C PRO A 290 12.43 -4.21 -0.93
N ARG A 291 12.07 -3.06 -0.37
CA ARG A 291 11.11 -2.17 -1.01
C ARG A 291 11.82 -1.38 -2.10
N ASP A 292 11.32 -1.42 -3.32
CA ASP A 292 11.97 -0.79 -4.46
C ASP A 292 10.95 -0.23 -5.47
N GLU A 293 11.39 0.65 -6.37
CA GLU A 293 10.47 1.29 -7.30
C GLU A 293 9.96 0.36 -8.40
N ALA A 294 10.77 -0.61 -8.79
CA ALA A 294 10.46 -1.52 -9.88
C ALA A 294 9.26 -2.42 -9.56
N HIS A 295 8.99 -2.65 -8.27
CA HIS A 295 7.88 -3.49 -7.79
C HIS A 295 6.74 -2.68 -7.15
N ARG A 296 6.81 -1.33 -7.18
CA ARG A 296 5.87 -0.43 -6.49
C ARG A 296 4.39 -0.60 -6.87
N LEU A 297 4.10 -1.29 -7.97
CA LEU A 297 2.76 -1.57 -8.47
C LEU A 297 2.18 -2.90 -7.95
N ALA A 298 2.99 -3.75 -7.34
CA ALA A 298 2.56 -5.06 -6.83
C ALA A 298 1.77 -4.90 -5.52
N ARG A 299 0.59 -5.52 -5.44
CA ARG A 299 -0.26 -5.57 -4.25
C ARG A 299 -0.81 -6.99 -4.10
N ILE A 300 -0.66 -7.60 -2.93
CA ILE A 300 -1.14 -8.96 -2.68
C ILE A 300 -2.04 -8.95 -1.46
N ARG A 301 -3.35 -9.14 -1.66
CA ARG A 301 -4.30 -9.30 -0.55
C ARG A 301 -4.14 -10.68 0.06
N LEU A 302 -4.07 -10.74 1.38
CA LEU A 302 -3.97 -11.98 2.14
C LEU A 302 -4.93 -11.93 3.32
N ASP A 303 -6.03 -12.67 3.25
CA ASP A 303 -6.99 -12.78 4.35
C ASP A 303 -6.63 -14.01 5.22
N ILE A 304 -6.56 -13.81 6.53
CA ILE A 304 -6.31 -14.87 7.52
C ILE A 304 -7.47 -14.99 8.51
N PRO A 305 -7.78 -16.20 9.03
CA PRO A 305 -8.78 -16.37 10.06
C PRO A 305 -8.24 -15.97 11.44
N ASN A 306 -9.13 -15.72 12.41
CA ASN A 306 -8.74 -15.38 13.79
C ASN A 306 -7.86 -16.42 14.48
N SER A 307 -8.03 -17.70 14.12
CA SER A 307 -7.25 -18.81 14.67
C SER A 307 -5.79 -18.81 14.20
N ALA A 308 -5.43 -18.03 13.17
CA ALA A 308 -4.10 -18.05 12.57
C ALA A 308 -3.10 -17.10 13.25
N ASP A 309 -3.52 -16.22 14.16
CA ASP A 309 -2.64 -15.20 14.76
C ASP A 309 -1.31 -15.72 15.34
N ALA A 310 -1.38 -16.83 16.09
CA ALA A 310 -0.22 -17.41 16.74
C ALA A 310 0.80 -17.95 15.71
N ASP A 311 0.27 -18.61 14.70
CA ASP A 311 1.03 -19.17 13.58
C ASP A 311 1.72 -18.08 12.75
N TRP A 312 1.06 -16.92 12.59
CA TRP A 312 1.56 -15.78 11.82
C TRP A 312 2.43 -14.79 12.63
N LYS A 313 2.67 -15.09 13.91
CA LYS A 313 3.53 -14.31 14.83
C LYS A 313 3.23 -12.80 14.80
N ILE A 314 1.95 -12.44 14.75
CA ILE A 314 1.54 -11.03 14.71
C ILE A 314 1.86 -10.38 16.07
N ASN A 315 2.63 -9.29 16.05
CA ASN A 315 3.01 -8.56 17.25
C ASN A 315 1.86 -7.71 17.83
N VAL A 316 1.99 -7.23 19.07
CA VAL A 316 0.96 -6.41 19.75
C VAL A 316 0.63 -5.15 18.94
N LEU A 317 1.65 -4.52 18.34
CA LEU A 317 1.52 -3.33 17.50
C LEU A 317 0.88 -3.60 16.13
N LYS A 318 0.62 -4.87 15.79
CA LYS A 318 0.15 -5.33 14.47
C LYS A 318 1.02 -4.86 13.31
N SER A 319 2.27 -4.44 13.57
CA SER A 319 3.19 -3.85 12.60
C SER A 319 4.06 -4.87 11.88
N THR A 320 4.10 -6.12 12.36
CA THR A 320 4.85 -7.20 11.71
C THR A 320 4.05 -8.50 11.71
N ALA A 321 4.18 -9.27 10.63
CA ALA A 321 3.65 -10.61 10.48
C ALA A 321 4.70 -11.50 9.79
N SER A 322 4.83 -12.75 10.24
CA SER A 322 5.72 -13.73 9.63
C SER A 322 4.95 -14.99 9.26
N PRO A 323 4.91 -15.38 7.98
CA PRO A 323 4.16 -16.53 7.55
C PRO A 323 4.79 -17.82 8.12
N PRO A 324 3.96 -18.80 8.52
CA PRO A 324 4.41 -20.12 8.90
C PRO A 324 5.30 -20.74 7.82
N VAL A 325 6.33 -21.49 8.22
CA VAL A 325 7.32 -22.08 7.30
C VAL A 325 6.64 -22.88 6.18
N ARG A 326 5.61 -23.66 6.53
CA ARG A 326 4.80 -24.46 5.60
C ARG A 326 4.12 -23.66 4.47
N LEU A 327 3.89 -22.35 4.67
CA LEU A 327 3.21 -21.49 3.70
C LEU A 327 4.20 -20.65 2.87
N ARG A 328 5.46 -20.55 3.30
CA ARG A 328 6.46 -19.66 2.68
C ARG A 328 6.68 -19.95 1.20
N SER A 329 6.72 -21.21 0.79
CA SER A 329 6.96 -21.58 -0.62
C SER A 329 5.81 -21.16 -1.55
N GLN A 330 4.56 -21.29 -1.10
CA GLN A 330 3.38 -20.87 -1.87
C GLN A 330 3.32 -19.34 -1.97
N LEU A 331 3.52 -18.64 -0.85
CA LEU A 331 3.51 -17.17 -0.81
C LEU A 331 4.68 -16.57 -1.57
N HIS A 332 5.87 -17.17 -1.50
CA HIS A 332 7.04 -16.76 -2.26
C HIS A 332 6.77 -16.83 -3.76
N ARG A 333 6.23 -17.96 -4.26
CA ARG A 333 5.86 -18.11 -5.68
C ARG A 333 4.90 -17.02 -6.16
N LEU A 334 3.80 -16.81 -5.43
CA LEU A 334 2.80 -15.78 -5.77
C LEU A 334 3.42 -14.37 -5.75
N ALA A 335 4.28 -14.09 -4.77
CA ALA A 335 5.00 -12.83 -4.70
C ALA A 335 5.95 -12.64 -5.87
N THR A 336 6.74 -13.65 -6.24
CA THR A 336 7.64 -13.61 -7.40
C THR A 336 6.88 -13.34 -8.69
N GLU A 337 5.79 -14.07 -8.95
CA GLU A 337 4.96 -13.89 -10.17
C GLU A 337 4.34 -12.49 -10.24
N THR A 338 3.87 -11.97 -9.10
CA THR A 338 3.29 -10.62 -9.01
C THR A 338 4.36 -9.55 -9.19
N ARG A 339 5.55 -9.74 -8.58
CA ARG A 339 6.72 -8.86 -8.73
C ARG A 339 7.17 -8.80 -10.18
N ASP A 340 7.34 -9.94 -10.84
CA ASP A 340 7.76 -9.98 -12.25
C ASP A 340 6.76 -9.27 -13.17
N THR A 341 5.47 -9.41 -12.89
CA THR A 341 4.44 -8.69 -13.62
C THR A 341 4.49 -7.19 -13.37
N ALA A 342 4.62 -6.75 -12.11
CA ALA A 342 4.79 -5.34 -11.76
C ALA A 342 6.05 -4.72 -12.41
N ARG A 343 7.17 -5.43 -12.39
CA ARG A 343 8.42 -5.00 -13.03
C ARG A 343 8.28 -4.83 -14.54
N ARG A 344 7.54 -5.74 -15.20
CA ARG A 344 7.22 -5.59 -16.64
C ARG A 344 6.33 -4.38 -16.90
N VAL A 345 5.30 -4.14 -16.09
CA VAL A 345 4.43 -2.96 -16.23
C VAL A 345 5.22 -1.67 -16.04
N PHE A 346 6.09 -1.64 -15.03
CA PHE A 346 6.94 -0.50 -14.72
C PHE A 346 7.92 -0.21 -15.85
N ALA A 347 8.59 -1.24 -16.39
CA ALA A 347 9.53 -1.10 -17.50
C ALA A 347 8.85 -0.76 -18.84
N HIS A 348 7.65 -1.29 -19.10
CA HIS A 348 6.96 -1.18 -20.40
C HIS A 348 5.77 -0.22 -20.40
N ARG A 349 5.69 0.71 -19.42
CA ARG A 349 4.69 1.79 -19.35
C ARG A 349 3.25 1.31 -19.64
N GLY A 350 2.81 0.26 -18.93
CA GLY A 350 1.41 -0.17 -18.94
C GLY A 350 1.00 -1.19 -20.00
N HIS A 351 1.86 -1.58 -20.94
CA HIS A 351 1.57 -2.69 -21.84
C HIS A 351 2.44 -3.90 -21.50
N VAL A 352 1.91 -4.78 -20.63
CA VAL A 352 2.40 -6.16 -20.57
C VAL A 352 1.84 -6.85 -21.80
N THR A 353 2.53 -6.74 -22.93
CA THR A 353 2.43 -7.88 -23.83
C THR A 353 3.21 -9.03 -23.21
N PRO A 354 2.77 -10.28 -23.38
CA PRO A 354 3.46 -11.42 -22.80
C PRO A 354 4.89 -11.50 -23.35
N ALA A 355 5.84 -10.94 -22.61
CA ALA A 355 7.26 -11.20 -22.77
C ALA A 355 7.51 -12.64 -22.28
N SER A 356 7.08 -13.61 -23.08
CA SER A 356 7.50 -15.02 -23.04
C SER A 356 6.97 -15.84 -24.22
N GLY A 357 6.09 -15.30 -25.06
CA GLY A 357 5.87 -15.84 -26.38
C GLY A 357 6.70 -15.01 -27.34
N THR A 358 7.70 -15.60 -28.00
CA THR A 358 8.17 -15.13 -29.31
C THR A 358 6.91 -14.74 -30.07
N ARG A 359 6.59 -13.45 -30.29
CA ARG A 359 5.48 -13.11 -31.19
C ARG A 359 5.99 -13.62 -32.54
N PRO A 360 5.48 -14.75 -33.10
CA PRO A 360 5.94 -15.16 -34.41
C PRO A 360 5.63 -13.98 -35.35
N ASN A 361 6.65 -13.51 -36.09
CA ASN A 361 6.60 -12.36 -36.99
C ASN A 361 6.62 -10.93 -36.40
N ALA A 362 7.05 -10.64 -35.17
CA ALA A 362 7.41 -9.24 -34.79
C ALA A 362 8.80 -8.85 -35.34
N VAL A 363 9.12 -7.55 -35.46
CA VAL A 363 10.49 -7.12 -35.76
C VAL A 363 11.38 -7.49 -34.57
N ALA A 364 12.60 -7.97 -34.83
CA ALA A 364 13.56 -8.28 -33.76
C ALA A 364 13.84 -7.03 -32.92
N GLU A 365 14.12 -7.17 -31.62
CA GLU A 365 14.50 -6.02 -30.80
C GLU A 365 15.80 -5.40 -31.30
N ALA A 366 15.84 -4.07 -31.41
CA ALA A 366 17.02 -3.34 -31.85
C ALA A 366 18.19 -3.48 -30.86
N TRP A 367 17.91 -3.66 -29.57
CA TRP A 367 18.92 -3.89 -28.53
C TRP A 367 18.91 -5.36 -28.08
N GLN A 368 20.09 -5.95 -27.96
CA GLN A 368 20.37 -7.29 -27.46
C GLN A 368 21.12 -7.21 -26.14
N VAL A 369 20.65 -7.95 -25.15
CA VAL A 369 21.31 -8.05 -23.84
C VAL A 369 22.33 -9.20 -23.86
N ARG A 370 23.60 -8.88 -23.66
CA ARG A 370 24.70 -9.86 -23.51
C ARG A 370 25.09 -9.95 -22.05
N ARG A 371 24.82 -11.09 -21.42
CA ARG A 371 25.27 -11.37 -20.05
C ARG A 371 26.60 -12.11 -20.09
N SER A 372 27.57 -11.61 -19.34
CA SER A 372 28.90 -12.21 -19.19
C SER A 372 29.34 -12.20 -17.73
N ALA A 373 30.44 -12.89 -17.41
CA ALA A 373 31.02 -12.86 -16.06
C ALA A 373 31.51 -11.45 -15.63
N GLN A 374 31.77 -10.56 -16.59
CA GLN A 374 32.20 -9.18 -16.34
C GLN A 374 31.01 -8.20 -16.23
N GLY A 375 29.78 -8.67 -16.39
CA GLY A 375 28.57 -7.86 -16.32
C GLY A 375 27.66 -8.00 -17.53
N THR A 376 26.60 -7.19 -17.54
CA THR A 376 25.62 -7.11 -18.64
C THR A 376 26.00 -5.97 -19.57
N SER A 377 26.10 -6.23 -20.87
CA SER A 377 26.27 -5.23 -21.92
C SER A 377 25.08 -5.22 -22.88
N TYR A 378 24.81 -4.07 -23.46
CA TYR A 378 23.74 -3.87 -24.43
C TYR A 378 24.35 -3.63 -25.80
N ARG A 379 23.91 -4.38 -26.81
CA ARG A 379 24.41 -4.27 -28.18
C ARG A 379 23.28 -4.08 -29.16
N ILE A 380 23.48 -3.30 -30.20
CA ILE A 380 22.52 -3.15 -31.28
C ILE A 380 22.57 -4.41 -32.13
N ALA A 381 21.40 -5.02 -32.36
CA ALA A 381 21.21 -6.20 -33.19
C ALA A 381 21.66 -5.93 -34.63
N ARG A 382 22.70 -6.62 -35.10
CA ARG A 382 23.23 -6.43 -36.47
C ARG A 382 22.37 -7.10 -37.53
N ASP A 383 21.59 -8.08 -37.10
CA ASP A 383 20.59 -8.82 -37.86
C ASP A 383 19.20 -8.17 -37.84
N HIS A 384 19.04 -7.04 -37.12
CA HIS A 384 17.83 -6.22 -37.20
C HIS A 384 17.63 -5.69 -38.63
N ASP A 385 16.41 -5.79 -39.16
CA ASP A 385 16.12 -5.60 -40.59
C ASP A 385 16.61 -4.24 -41.13
N LEU A 386 16.37 -3.15 -40.39
CA LEU A 386 16.87 -1.82 -40.76
C LEU A 386 18.41 -1.73 -40.72
N VAL A 387 19.03 -2.30 -39.68
CA VAL A 387 20.50 -2.23 -39.50
C VAL A 387 21.19 -3.07 -40.58
N ALA A 388 20.69 -4.27 -40.82
CA ALA A 388 21.19 -5.17 -41.86
C ALA A 388 21.05 -4.54 -43.25
N SER A 389 19.89 -3.94 -43.56
CA SER A 389 19.65 -3.23 -44.83
C SER A 389 20.61 -2.06 -45.06
N ILE A 390 20.96 -1.32 -44.00
CA ILE A 390 21.94 -0.22 -44.09
C ILE A 390 23.35 -0.79 -44.28
N LEU A 391 23.76 -1.78 -43.48
CA LEU A 391 25.09 -2.39 -43.55
C LEU A 391 25.36 -3.10 -44.89
N ASP A 392 24.33 -3.60 -45.56
CA ASP A 392 24.41 -4.20 -46.89
C ASP A 392 24.66 -3.15 -47.98
N ARG A 393 23.96 -2.01 -47.90
CA ARG A 393 24.07 -0.90 -48.86
C ARG A 393 25.22 0.07 -48.59
N ALA A 394 25.88 -0.03 -47.43
CA ALA A 394 26.87 0.93 -46.95
C ALA A 394 28.19 0.96 -47.76
N GLY A 395 28.50 -0.10 -48.51
CA GLY A 395 29.74 -0.18 -49.29
C GLY A 395 30.99 0.08 -48.42
N PRO A 396 31.90 0.99 -48.81
CA PRO A 396 33.10 1.33 -48.04
C PRO A 396 32.83 1.87 -46.62
N LEU A 397 31.67 2.49 -46.38
CA LEU A 397 31.34 3.10 -45.08
C LEU A 397 30.94 2.08 -44.00
N LYS A 398 30.83 0.80 -44.36
CA LYS A 398 30.39 -0.26 -43.45
C LYS A 398 31.24 -0.35 -42.18
N SER A 399 32.56 -0.21 -42.29
CA SER A 399 33.47 -0.23 -41.14
C SER A 399 33.19 0.92 -40.16
N ASP A 400 32.92 2.10 -40.71
CA ASP A 400 32.71 3.32 -39.94
C ASP A 400 31.37 3.30 -39.22
N ILE A 401 30.32 2.78 -39.87
CA ILE A 401 29.01 2.55 -39.26
C ILE A 401 29.12 1.54 -38.11
N LEU A 402 29.88 0.45 -38.27
CA LEU A 402 30.09 -0.51 -37.20
C LEU A 402 30.85 0.11 -36.02
N ALA A 403 31.85 0.96 -36.29
CA ALA A 403 32.58 1.69 -35.26
C ALA A 403 31.67 2.67 -34.50
N LEU A 404 30.83 3.43 -35.22
CA LEU A 404 29.85 4.34 -34.63
C LEU A 404 28.86 3.60 -33.74
N LEU A 405 28.30 2.50 -34.22
CA LEU A 405 27.34 1.72 -33.42
C LEU A 405 28.02 1.15 -32.16
N ARG A 406 29.28 0.71 -32.26
CA ARG A 406 30.04 0.26 -31.08
C ARG A 406 30.29 1.41 -30.09
N LEU A 407 30.59 2.62 -30.57
CA LEU A 407 30.72 3.80 -29.70
C LEU A 407 29.42 4.06 -28.94
N ILE A 408 28.27 4.01 -29.61
CA ILE A 408 26.94 4.20 -28.98
C ILE A 408 26.70 3.10 -27.92
N GLU A 409 27.01 1.85 -28.23
CA GLU A 409 26.85 0.71 -27.31
C GLU A 409 27.71 0.84 -26.04
N GLU A 410 28.95 1.31 -26.16
CA GLU A 410 29.88 1.45 -25.03
C GLU A 410 29.66 2.74 -24.22
N THR A 411 28.90 3.69 -24.75
CA THR A 411 28.64 5.00 -24.11
C THR A 411 27.22 5.16 -23.58
N VAL A 412 26.41 4.09 -23.57
CA VAL A 412 25.07 4.11 -22.97
C VAL A 412 25.18 4.54 -21.51
N PRO A 413 24.55 5.65 -21.08
CA PRO A 413 24.75 6.22 -19.75
C PRO A 413 23.89 5.50 -18.70
N VAL A 414 24.11 4.18 -18.53
CA VAL A 414 23.29 3.29 -17.67
C VAL A 414 23.22 3.81 -16.23
N GLN A 415 24.34 4.28 -15.68
CA GLN A 415 24.40 4.81 -14.32
C GLN A 415 23.55 6.07 -14.17
N ARG A 416 23.59 6.97 -15.16
CA ARG A 416 22.79 8.21 -15.15
C ARG A 416 21.30 7.90 -15.27
N ILE A 417 20.92 6.98 -16.17
CA ILE A 417 19.54 6.51 -16.31
C ILE A 417 19.02 5.93 -14.99
N TRP A 418 19.84 5.17 -14.27
CA TRP A 418 19.47 4.61 -12.96
C TRP A 418 19.32 5.68 -11.88
N LEU A 419 20.24 6.66 -11.83
CA LEU A 419 20.15 7.82 -10.93
C LEU A 419 18.90 8.64 -11.19
N ASP A 420 18.64 9.01 -12.46
CA ASP A 420 17.43 9.74 -12.85
C ASP A 420 16.18 8.92 -12.50
N THR A 421 16.22 7.59 -12.66
CA THR A 421 15.10 6.72 -12.22
C THR A 421 14.87 6.79 -10.72
N ALA A 422 15.92 6.74 -9.91
CA ALA A 422 15.78 6.80 -8.45
C ALA A 422 15.39 8.19 -7.92
N GLU A 423 15.86 9.27 -8.57
CA GLU A 423 15.57 10.66 -8.19
C GLU A 423 14.17 11.10 -8.64
N ASP A 424 13.83 10.88 -9.91
CA ASP A 424 12.53 11.25 -10.49
C ASP A 424 11.45 10.19 -10.20
N LYS A 425 11.84 9.09 -9.57
CA LYS A 425 11.01 7.91 -9.29
C LYS A 425 10.48 7.22 -10.55
N GLU A 426 11.13 7.43 -11.70
CA GLU A 426 10.64 7.05 -13.02
C GLU A 426 11.73 6.80 -14.06
N THR A 427 11.50 5.80 -14.92
CA THR A 427 12.37 5.60 -16.07
C THR A 427 12.28 6.78 -17.04
N PRO A 428 13.41 7.34 -17.52
CA PRO A 428 13.45 8.42 -18.51
C PRO A 428 12.58 8.15 -19.74
N ARG A 429 12.00 9.22 -20.31
CA ARG A 429 11.20 9.12 -21.55
C ARG A 429 12.08 8.73 -22.73
N THR A 430 11.65 7.71 -23.47
CA THR A 430 12.25 7.32 -24.75
C THR A 430 11.56 8.06 -25.89
N GLY A 431 12.32 8.43 -26.92
CA GLY A 431 11.96 9.45 -27.91
C GLY A 431 10.61 9.26 -28.59
N PHE A 432 10.19 8.04 -28.92
CA PHE A 432 8.91 7.82 -29.62
C PHE A 432 7.67 8.02 -28.73
N THR A 433 7.81 7.97 -27.41
CA THR A 433 6.70 8.26 -26.49
C THR A 433 6.51 9.78 -26.37
N GLY A 434 5.60 10.33 -27.18
CA GLY A 434 5.33 11.77 -27.25
C GLY A 434 6.11 12.53 -28.32
N ALA A 435 6.82 11.82 -29.22
CA ALA A 435 7.36 12.40 -30.45
C ALA A 435 6.22 12.92 -31.35
N ALA A 436 6.53 13.92 -32.15
CA ALA A 436 5.62 14.39 -33.19
C ALA A 436 5.42 13.30 -34.26
N GLU A 437 4.21 13.20 -34.81
CA GLU A 437 3.83 12.11 -35.73
C GLU A 437 4.76 12.00 -36.95
N ASN A 438 5.30 13.12 -37.42
CA ASN A 438 6.27 13.17 -38.51
C ASN A 438 7.60 12.44 -38.20
N GLU A 439 8.13 12.56 -36.98
CA GLU A 439 9.37 11.88 -36.57
C GLU A 439 9.16 10.35 -36.46
N VAL A 440 8.00 9.95 -35.93
CA VAL A 440 7.59 8.54 -35.88
C VAL A 440 7.43 8.00 -37.31
N MET A 441 6.83 8.79 -38.21
CA MET A 441 6.56 8.40 -39.59
C MET A 441 7.83 8.20 -40.42
N GLU A 442 8.85 9.03 -40.23
CA GLU A 442 10.15 8.90 -40.92
C GLU A 442 10.85 7.57 -40.55
N THR A 443 10.83 7.24 -39.25
CA THR A 443 11.40 5.97 -38.75
C THR A 443 10.61 4.78 -39.27
N LEU A 444 9.27 4.84 -39.20
CA LEU A 444 8.38 3.80 -39.71
C LEU A 444 8.58 3.56 -41.21
N SER A 445 8.73 4.63 -42.00
CA SER A 445 8.97 4.55 -43.44
C SER A 445 10.29 3.83 -43.74
N SER A 446 11.34 4.16 -43.01
CA SER A 446 12.65 3.50 -43.16
C SER A 446 12.60 2.01 -42.80
N MET A 447 11.89 1.66 -41.72
CA MET A 447 11.70 0.26 -41.33
C MET A 447 10.84 -0.51 -42.33
N PHE A 448 9.77 0.11 -42.83
CA PHE A 448 8.90 -0.47 -43.85
C PHE A 448 9.66 -0.76 -45.15
N GLU A 449 10.46 0.20 -45.63
CA GLU A 449 11.32 0.00 -46.80
C GLU A 449 12.32 -1.14 -46.60
N ALA A 450 12.93 -1.27 -45.41
CA ALA A 450 13.83 -2.38 -45.10
C ALA A 450 13.09 -3.74 -45.12
N LEU A 451 11.88 -3.81 -44.60
CA LEU A 451 11.07 -5.04 -44.61
C LEU A 451 10.66 -5.44 -46.04
N VAL A 452 10.25 -4.48 -46.87
CA VAL A 452 9.81 -4.76 -48.24
C VAL A 452 10.99 -5.02 -49.17
N LYS A 453 11.97 -4.10 -49.22
CA LYS A 453 13.04 -4.14 -50.23
C LYS A 453 14.18 -5.09 -49.86
N PHE A 454 14.54 -5.19 -48.57
CA PHE A 454 15.68 -6.03 -48.14
C PHE A 454 15.23 -7.41 -47.69
N ARG A 455 14.13 -7.53 -46.93
CA ARG A 455 13.60 -8.85 -46.52
C ARG A 455 12.65 -9.49 -47.53
N GLY A 456 12.17 -8.74 -48.51
CA GLY A 456 11.28 -9.26 -49.56
C GLY A 456 9.85 -9.55 -49.09
N LEU A 457 9.41 -8.94 -47.98
CA LEU A 457 8.04 -9.08 -47.49
C LEU A 457 7.06 -8.31 -48.38
N SER A 458 5.83 -8.78 -48.49
CA SER A 458 4.77 -7.98 -49.11
C SER A 458 4.48 -6.72 -48.27
N PRO A 459 4.02 -5.61 -48.88
CA PRO A 459 3.58 -4.42 -48.15
C PRO A 459 2.60 -4.72 -47.02
N THR A 460 1.70 -5.69 -47.22
CA THR A 460 0.70 -6.11 -46.23
C THR A 460 1.35 -6.78 -45.02
N GLU A 461 2.27 -7.73 -45.26
CA GLU A 461 3.00 -8.42 -44.19
C GLU A 461 3.93 -7.46 -43.42
N ALA A 462 4.54 -6.49 -44.10
CA ALA A 462 5.38 -5.48 -43.48
C ALA A 462 4.57 -4.58 -42.52
N ARG A 463 3.38 -4.13 -42.92
CA ARG A 463 2.48 -3.35 -42.03
C ARG A 463 2.01 -4.18 -40.84
N GLU A 464 1.62 -5.44 -41.06
CA GLU A 464 1.20 -6.34 -39.97
C GLU A 464 2.34 -6.56 -38.95
N ARG A 465 3.57 -6.74 -39.43
CA ARG A 465 4.76 -6.90 -38.60
C ARG A 465 5.09 -5.64 -37.80
N LEU A 466 4.99 -4.46 -38.39
CA LEU A 466 5.17 -3.17 -37.70
C LEU A 466 4.07 -2.93 -36.66
N GLY A 467 2.81 -3.25 -36.98
CA GLY A 467 1.67 -3.13 -36.05
C GLY A 467 1.76 -4.04 -34.83
N ARG A 468 2.64 -5.04 -34.89
CA ARG A 468 2.95 -5.95 -33.77
C ARG A 468 4.27 -5.59 -33.06
N THR A 469 4.92 -4.48 -33.38
CA THR A 469 6.23 -4.10 -32.85
C THR A 469 6.10 -2.86 -31.95
N PRO A 470 6.27 -2.97 -30.61
CA PRO A 470 6.33 -1.81 -29.73
C PRO A 470 7.54 -0.90 -30.05
N PRO A 471 7.44 0.44 -29.90
CA PRO A 471 6.25 1.21 -29.50
C PRO A 471 5.29 1.54 -30.66
N PHE A 472 5.55 1.04 -31.87
CA PHE A 472 4.78 1.36 -33.08
C PHE A 472 3.38 0.74 -33.11
N ASP A 473 3.12 -0.28 -32.28
CA ASP A 473 1.79 -0.86 -32.07
C ASP A 473 0.74 0.17 -31.57
N ARG A 474 1.20 1.35 -31.13
CA ARG A 474 0.36 2.50 -30.74
C ARG A 474 0.02 3.46 -31.90
N HIS A 475 0.64 3.29 -33.06
CA HIS A 475 0.53 4.19 -34.21
C HIS A 475 -0.02 3.46 -35.45
N LEU A 476 -1.10 2.69 -35.26
CA LEU A 476 -1.71 1.90 -36.33
C LEU A 476 -2.15 2.76 -37.53
N ASP A 477 -2.59 3.98 -37.26
CA ASP A 477 -3.01 4.95 -38.28
C ASP A 477 -1.84 5.35 -39.20
N LEU A 478 -0.67 5.63 -38.60
CA LEU A 478 0.57 5.93 -39.33
C LEU A 478 1.06 4.70 -40.12
N ILE A 479 0.93 3.50 -39.54
CA ILE A 479 1.31 2.25 -40.22
C ILE A 479 0.42 1.99 -41.44
N ALA A 480 -0.88 2.29 -41.34
CA ALA A 480 -1.82 2.16 -42.46
C ALA A 480 -1.45 3.10 -43.61
N ALA A 481 -0.90 4.29 -43.31
CA ALA A 481 -0.48 5.29 -44.30
C ALA A 481 0.87 4.99 -44.99
N LEU A 482 1.59 3.93 -44.60
CA LEU A 482 2.87 3.56 -45.23
C LEU A 482 2.67 3.06 -46.65
N GLU A 483 3.32 3.69 -47.62
CA GLU A 483 3.35 3.23 -49.02
C GLU A 483 4.76 2.84 -49.45
N ALA A 484 4.86 1.85 -50.34
CA ALA A 484 6.15 1.48 -50.90
C ALA A 484 6.55 2.55 -51.93
N LYS A 485 7.67 3.23 -51.70
CA LYS A 485 8.21 4.14 -52.71
C LYS A 485 8.65 3.33 -53.94
N ASP A 486 7.96 3.55 -55.05
CA ASP A 486 8.37 3.07 -56.36
C ASP A 486 9.79 3.56 -56.66
N THR A 487 10.60 2.62 -57.11
CA THR A 487 12.02 2.87 -57.42
C THR A 487 12.07 3.68 -58.71
N GLN A 488 12.55 4.93 -58.64
CA GLN A 488 13.17 5.59 -59.79
C GLN A 488 14.61 5.11 -59.94
#